data_AF-A0A6M3XWC2-F1
#
_entry.id   AF-A0A6M3XWC2-F1
#
_cell.length_a   1.000
_cell.length_b   1.000
_cell.length_c   1.000
_cell.angle_alpha   90.00
_cell.angle_beta   90.00
_cell.angle_gamma   90.00
#
_symmetry.space_group_name_H-M   'P 1'
#
loop_
_entity.id
_entity.type
_entity.pdbx_description
1 polymer ?
#
loop_
_entity_poly.entity_id
_entity_poly.type
_entity_poly.pdbx_seq_one_letter_code
_entity_poly.pdbx_strand_id
1 'polypeptide(L)'
;MSKLKVKNLEAILNDDNDKIECKGLIFRARINNFVCYKNKIVKSREMRLLKKESCQGCEHCGYIWEDLHEGILNDSRFIALDNIEEGKKYRIKCCIDSTDFYSGYADDWHYIFEEI
;
A
#
# COMPACT_ATOMS: atom_id res chain seq x y z
N MET A 1 3.72 -13.40 11.20
CA MET A 1 4.71 -13.58 10.11
C MET A 1 4.11 -14.48 9.03
N SER A 2 3.29 -13.89 8.17
CA SER A 2 2.80 -14.49 6.93
C SER A 2 3.97 -14.66 5.96
N LYS A 3 4.16 -15.87 5.42
CA LYS A 3 5.22 -16.14 4.43
C LYS A 3 4.72 -15.76 3.04
N LEU A 4 5.24 -14.69 2.43
CA LEU A 4 4.92 -14.29 1.06
C LEU A 4 5.73 -15.11 0.06
N LYS A 5 5.05 -15.92 -0.77
CA LYS A 5 5.68 -16.77 -1.79
C LYS A 5 5.98 -15.91 -3.03
N VAL A 6 7.22 -15.87 -3.53
CA VAL A 6 7.61 -15.02 -4.69
C VAL A 6 6.81 -15.39 -5.96
N LYS A 7 6.42 -16.66 -6.12
CA LYS A 7 5.52 -17.08 -7.22
C LYS A 7 4.14 -16.44 -7.19
N ASN A 8 3.65 -16.02 -6.02
CA ASN A 8 2.40 -15.28 -5.92
C ASN A 8 2.57 -13.80 -6.30
N LEU A 9 3.80 -13.29 -6.44
CA LEU A 9 4.09 -11.92 -6.86
C LEU A 9 4.28 -11.78 -8.38
N GLU A 10 4.82 -12.76 -9.08
CA GLU A 10 4.84 -12.74 -10.56
C GLU A 10 3.42 -12.88 -11.15
N ALA A 11 2.52 -13.58 -10.46
CA ALA A 11 1.08 -13.62 -10.79
C ALA A 11 0.34 -12.30 -10.49
N ILE A 12 0.95 -11.33 -9.80
CA ILE A 12 0.35 -10.00 -9.54
C ILE A 12 0.24 -9.17 -10.83
N LEU A 13 0.96 -9.54 -11.89
CA LEU A 13 1.00 -8.76 -13.13
C LEU A 13 0.57 -9.51 -14.40
N ASN A 14 0.45 -10.84 -14.41
CA ASN A 14 0.11 -11.59 -15.64
C ASN A 14 -0.62 -12.92 -15.35
N ASP A 15 -1.86 -12.90 -14.88
CA ASP A 15 -2.71 -14.10 -14.96
C ASP A 15 -3.92 -13.82 -15.87
N ASP A 16 -3.76 -14.22 -17.14
CA ASP A 16 -4.77 -14.22 -18.20
C ASP A 16 -5.85 -15.28 -17.91
N ASN A 17 -6.71 -15.03 -16.93
CA ASN A 17 -7.86 -15.89 -16.65
C ASN A 17 -9.10 -15.07 -16.21
N ASP A 18 -9.81 -14.48 -17.18
CA ASP A 18 -11.26 -14.17 -17.22
C ASP A 18 -12.02 -13.72 -15.93
N LYS A 19 -11.35 -13.14 -14.92
CA LYS A 19 -11.96 -12.77 -13.64
C LYS A 19 -11.44 -11.41 -13.17
N ILE A 20 -12.31 -10.40 -13.21
CA ILE A 20 -12.21 -9.07 -12.58
C ILE A 20 -10.75 -8.61 -12.37
N GLU A 21 -10.21 -7.84 -13.33
CA GLU A 21 -8.89 -7.21 -13.20
C GLU A 21 -8.70 -6.61 -11.80
N CYS A 22 -7.72 -7.14 -11.07
CA CYS A 22 -7.39 -6.67 -9.73
C CYS A 22 -6.79 -5.26 -9.84
N LYS A 23 -7.58 -4.23 -9.51
CA LYS A 23 -7.13 -2.82 -9.56
C LYS A 23 -6.23 -2.40 -8.39
N GLY A 24 -5.99 -3.31 -7.43
CA GLY A 24 -5.27 -3.02 -6.20
C GLY A 24 -6.08 -2.17 -5.21
N LEU A 25 -5.40 -1.70 -4.15
CA LEU A 25 -5.93 -0.70 -3.23
C LEU A 25 -5.55 0.69 -3.74
N ILE A 26 -6.57 1.54 -3.96
CA ILE A 26 -6.41 2.89 -4.49
C ILE A 26 -6.71 3.90 -3.39
N PHE A 27 -5.80 4.86 -3.24
CA PHE A 27 -5.86 5.91 -2.25
C PHE A 27 -5.89 7.27 -2.92
N ARG A 28 -6.51 8.24 -2.27
CA ARG A 28 -6.38 9.66 -2.61
C ARG A 28 -5.58 10.36 -1.52
N ALA A 29 -4.55 11.08 -1.93
CA ALA A 29 -3.78 11.93 -1.04
C ALA A 29 -4.60 13.15 -0.60
N ARG A 30 -4.50 13.46 0.69
CA ARG A 30 -5.09 14.65 1.31
C ARG A 30 -4.05 15.32 2.21
N ILE A 31 -3.87 16.61 2.02
CA ILE A 31 -2.90 17.47 2.69
C ILE A 31 -3.71 18.57 3.36
N ASN A 32 -3.82 18.49 4.69
CA ASN A 32 -4.54 19.46 5.47
C ASN A 32 -3.53 20.40 6.14
N ASN A 33 -3.67 21.71 5.89
CA ASN A 33 -2.92 22.75 6.59
C ASN A 33 -3.89 23.51 7.47
N PHE A 34 -3.64 23.55 8.79
CA PHE A 34 -4.51 24.26 9.72
C PHE A 34 -3.75 24.81 10.91
N VAL A 35 -4.34 25.83 11.54
CA VAL A 35 -3.82 26.41 12.77
C VAL A 35 -4.58 25.80 13.95
N CYS A 36 -3.86 25.10 14.80
CA CYS A 36 -4.38 24.51 16.03
C CYS A 36 -4.45 25.53 17.17
N TYR A 37 -5.14 25.14 18.25
CA TYR A 37 -5.08 25.82 19.54
C TYR A 37 -3.62 26.02 19.99
N LYS A 38 -3.33 27.20 20.57
CA LYS A 38 -1.97 27.71 20.90
C LYS A 38 -1.10 28.10 19.69
N ASN A 39 -1.69 28.60 18.61
CA ASN A 39 -0.97 29.14 17.45
C ASN A 39 0.01 28.14 16.79
N LYS A 40 -0.28 26.84 16.87
CA LYS A 40 0.54 25.81 16.21
C LYS A 40 0.10 25.66 14.76
N ILE A 41 1.06 25.73 13.84
CA ILE A 41 0.83 25.43 12.42
C ILE A 41 1.02 23.93 12.23
N VAL A 42 0.00 23.24 11.75
CA VAL A 42 0.02 21.80 11.50
C VAL A 42 -0.15 21.54 10.01
N LYS A 43 0.73 20.68 9.47
CA LYS A 43 0.62 20.09 8.15
C LYS A 43 0.39 18.59 8.32
N SER A 44 -0.80 18.12 8.00
CA SER A 44 -1.17 16.69 8.00
C SER A 44 -1.15 16.17 6.57
N ARG A 45 -0.62 14.95 6.38
CA ARG A 45 -0.66 14.20 5.13
C ARG A 45 -1.37 12.88 5.38
N GLU A 46 -2.41 12.61 4.61
CA GLU A 46 -3.32 11.48 4.80
C GLU A 46 -3.55 10.76 3.45
N MET A 47 -3.67 9.44 3.51
CA MET A 47 -4.04 8.60 2.36
C MET A 47 -5.41 8.01 2.59
N ARG A 48 -6.41 8.44 1.81
CA ARG A 48 -7.80 7.99 1.96
C ARG A 48 -8.11 6.88 0.97
N LEU A 49 -8.44 5.70 1.48
CA LEU A 49 -8.88 4.56 0.66
C LEU A 49 -10.14 4.88 -0.13
N LEU A 50 -10.08 4.72 -1.46
CA LEU A 50 -11.19 4.89 -2.39
C LEU A 50 -11.88 3.53 -2.61
N LYS A 51 -12.74 3.12 -1.67
CA LYS A 51 -13.39 1.79 -1.67
C LYS A 51 -14.13 1.42 -2.97
N LYS A 52 -14.69 2.40 -3.68
CA LYS A 52 -15.40 2.17 -4.96
C LYS A 52 -14.45 1.91 -6.14
N GLU A 53 -13.23 2.44 -6.07
CA GLU A 53 -12.23 2.29 -7.13
C GLU A 53 -11.25 1.15 -6.83
N SER A 54 -11.07 0.84 -5.55
CA SER A 54 -10.23 -0.26 -5.08
C SER A 54 -10.87 -1.62 -5.37
N CYS A 55 -10.04 -2.65 -5.46
CA CYS A 55 -10.49 -4.03 -5.50
C CYS A 55 -11.36 -4.35 -4.27
N GLN A 56 -12.51 -5.01 -4.48
CA GLN A 56 -13.50 -5.30 -3.42
C GLN A 56 -13.13 -6.49 -2.52
N GLY A 57 -11.89 -6.98 -2.58
CA GLY A 57 -11.41 -8.05 -1.72
C GLY A 57 -11.10 -9.34 -2.47
N CYS A 58 -10.22 -9.27 -3.47
CA CYS A 58 -9.50 -10.49 -3.87
C CYS A 58 -8.56 -10.92 -2.72
N GLU A 59 -8.21 -12.20 -2.68
CA GLU A 59 -7.31 -12.76 -1.68
C GLU A 59 -6.02 -11.93 -1.56
N HIS A 60 -5.51 -11.39 -2.67
CA HIS A 60 -4.31 -10.56 -2.67
C HIS A 60 -4.49 -9.20 -1.97
N CYS A 61 -5.58 -8.47 -2.24
CA CYS A 61 -5.78 -7.12 -1.69
C CYS A 61 -6.26 -7.13 -0.24
N GLY A 62 -6.92 -8.20 0.19
CA GLY A 62 -7.38 -8.36 1.57
C GLY A 62 -6.21 -8.33 2.56
N TYR A 63 -5.19 -9.15 2.32
CA TYR A 63 -4.01 -9.23 3.18
C TYR A 63 -3.19 -7.94 3.18
N ILE A 64 -3.11 -7.23 2.06
CA ILE A 64 -2.34 -5.97 1.98
C ILE A 64 -2.91 -4.93 2.94
N TRP A 65 -4.24 -4.80 3.04
CA TRP A 65 -4.84 -3.81 3.95
C TRP A 65 -4.59 -4.13 5.42
N GLU A 66 -4.68 -5.41 5.78
CA GLU A 66 -4.37 -5.88 7.14
C GLU A 66 -2.89 -5.67 7.48
N ASP A 67 -1.98 -6.02 6.57
CA ASP A 67 -0.53 -5.87 6.76
C ASP A 67 -0.12 -4.39 6.88
N LEU A 68 -0.76 -3.49 6.13
CA LEU A 68 -0.56 -2.04 6.27
C LEU A 68 -0.99 -1.51 7.64
N HIS A 69 -2.13 -1.99 8.14
CA HIS A 69 -2.63 -1.62 9.45
C HIS A 69 -1.67 -2.08 10.56
N GLU A 70 -1.20 -3.33 10.49
CA GLU A 70 -0.25 -3.88 11.45
C GLU A 70 1.12 -3.18 11.36
N GLY A 71 1.63 -2.99 10.14
CA GLY A 71 2.91 -2.35 9.88
C GLY A 71 2.98 -0.91 10.39
N ILE A 72 1.97 -0.08 10.11
CA ILE A 72 1.94 1.33 10.58
C ILE A 72 1.83 1.42 12.10
N LEU A 73 1.10 0.51 12.76
CA LEU A 73 0.98 0.49 14.22
C LEU A 73 2.31 0.11 14.90
N ASN A 74 3.12 -0.70 14.24
CA ASN A 74 4.37 -1.23 14.80
C ASN A 74 5.63 -0.43 14.39
N ASP A 75 5.67 0.15 13.18
CA ASP A 75 6.75 1.03 12.73
C ASP A 75 6.17 2.23 11.95
N SER A 76 6.37 3.44 12.48
CA SER A 76 5.93 4.68 11.85
C SER A 76 6.64 4.99 10.53
N ARG A 77 7.73 4.29 10.21
CA ARG A 77 8.47 4.40 8.93
C ARG A 77 8.06 3.35 7.91
N PHE A 78 7.07 2.51 8.23
CA PHE A 78 6.61 1.45 7.34
C PHE A 78 6.19 1.97 5.96
N ILE A 79 5.74 3.22 5.88
CA ILE A 79 5.40 3.87 4.61
C ILE A 79 5.79 5.35 4.62
N ALA A 80 6.47 5.80 3.56
CA ALA A 80 6.78 7.21 3.35
C ALA A 80 5.62 7.95 2.66
N LEU A 81 5.19 9.06 3.26
CA LEU A 81 4.16 9.96 2.70
C LEU A 81 4.74 11.29 2.20
N ASP A 82 6.06 11.40 2.05
CA ASP A 82 6.71 12.69 1.83
C ASP A 82 6.48 13.29 0.45
N ASN A 83 6.35 12.43 -0.56
CA ASN A 83 6.26 12.79 -1.99
C ASN A 83 4.82 12.74 -2.54
N ILE A 84 3.80 12.75 -1.67
CA ILE A 84 2.41 12.75 -2.14
C ILE A 84 1.93 14.17 -2.45
N GLU A 85 1.10 14.31 -3.47
CA GLU A 85 0.49 15.57 -3.89
C GLU A 85 -1.02 15.59 -3.62
N GLU A 86 -1.55 16.76 -3.26
CA GLU A 86 -2.97 16.92 -2.92
C GLU A 86 -3.90 16.45 -4.04
N GLY A 87 -4.89 15.63 -3.69
CA GLY A 87 -5.94 15.18 -4.60
C GLY A 87 -5.53 14.08 -5.59
N LYS A 88 -4.23 13.80 -5.73
CA LYS A 88 -3.73 12.73 -6.60
C LYS A 88 -4.09 11.34 -6.06
N LYS A 89 -4.14 10.38 -6.99
CA LYS A 89 -4.45 8.98 -6.69
C LYS A 89 -3.18 8.15 -6.71
N TYR A 90 -3.13 7.17 -5.82
CA TYR A 90 -2.00 6.28 -5.69
C TYR A 90 -2.48 4.83 -5.51
N ARG A 91 -1.75 3.89 -6.09
CA ARG A 91 -1.89 2.45 -5.87
C ARG A 91 -0.83 2.00 -4.88
N ILE A 92 -1.17 1.02 -4.03
CA ILE A 92 -0.16 0.33 -3.23
C ILE A 92 0.53 -0.75 -4.07
N LYS A 93 1.85 -0.73 -4.04
CA LYS A 93 2.73 -1.71 -4.66
C LYS A 93 3.61 -2.33 -3.60
N CYS A 94 3.71 -3.66 -3.62
CA CYS A 94 4.65 -4.41 -2.79
C CYS A 94 5.96 -4.55 -3.54
N CYS A 95 7.05 -4.12 -2.92
CA CYS A 95 8.42 -4.24 -3.42
C CYS A 95 9.16 -5.25 -2.56
N ILE A 96 9.73 -6.27 -3.21
CA ILE A 96 10.52 -7.30 -2.52
C ILE A 96 11.96 -6.84 -2.50
N ASP A 97 12.54 -6.71 -1.31
CA ASP A 97 13.94 -6.31 -1.14
C ASP A 97 14.87 -7.51 -1.15
N SER A 98 14.43 -8.63 -0.58
CA SER A 98 15.20 -9.87 -0.57
C SER A 98 14.32 -11.11 -0.60
N THR A 99 14.86 -12.17 -1.18
CA THR A 99 14.22 -13.47 -1.26
C THR A 99 15.15 -14.54 -0.69
N ASP A 100 14.59 -15.47 0.06
CA ASP A 100 15.31 -16.64 0.52
C ASP A 100 15.69 -17.50 -0.70
N PHE A 101 16.98 -17.71 -0.88
CA PHE A 101 17.55 -18.48 -1.97
C PHE A 101 17.01 -19.92 -2.03
N TYR A 102 16.77 -20.56 -0.88
CA TYR A 102 16.39 -21.98 -0.85
C TYR A 102 14.90 -22.20 -1.10
N SER A 103 14.06 -21.32 -0.55
CA SER A 103 12.61 -21.52 -0.53
C SER A 103 11.88 -20.63 -1.55
N GLY A 104 12.53 -19.58 -2.05
CA GLY A 104 11.93 -18.61 -2.95
C GLY A 104 10.77 -17.83 -2.32
N TYR A 105 10.81 -17.63 -1.00
CA TYR A 105 9.90 -16.73 -0.28
C TYR A 105 10.56 -15.37 -0.12
N ALA A 106 9.75 -14.31 -0.05
CA ALA A 106 10.27 -12.98 0.31
C ALA A 106 10.68 -13.00 1.78
N ASP A 107 11.92 -12.61 2.05
CA ASP A 107 12.46 -12.45 3.40
C ASP A 107 12.26 -11.03 3.90
N ASP A 108 12.32 -10.05 2.99
CA ASP A 108 12.10 -8.64 3.29
C ASP A 108 11.34 -7.95 2.15
N TRP A 109 10.36 -7.12 2.50
CA TRP A 109 9.51 -6.39 1.56
C TRP A 109 9.01 -5.09 2.18
N HIS A 110 8.71 -4.12 1.33
CA HIS A 110 8.12 -2.87 1.73
C HIS A 110 7.01 -2.44 0.77
N TYR A 111 6.14 -1.54 1.24
CA TYR A 111 5.06 -0.99 0.43
C TYR A 111 5.36 0.43 -0.02
N ILE A 112 5.08 0.71 -1.29
CA ILE A 112 5.18 2.05 -1.86
C ILE A 112 3.84 2.49 -2.47
N PHE A 113 3.62 3.80 -2.47
CA PHE A 113 2.53 4.44 -3.20
C PHE A 113 3.02 4.83 -4.60
N GLU A 114 2.46 4.20 -5.63
CA GLU A 114 2.71 4.49 -7.03
C GLU A 114 1.57 5.37 -7.57
N GLU A 115 1.87 6.53 -8.13
CA GLU A 115 0.87 7.44 -8.72
C GLU A 115 0.17 6.76 -9.92
N ILE A 116 -1.16 6.95 -10.06
CA ILE A 116 -1.99 6.40 -11.14
C ILE A 116 -2.60 7.53 -11.98
#